data_AF-A0A8T4YGQ8-F1
#
_entry.id   AF-A0A8T4YGQ8-F1
#
_cell.length_a   1.000
_cell.length_b   1.000
_cell.length_c   1.000
_cell.angle_alpha   90.00
_cell.angle_beta   90.00
_cell.angle_gamma   90.00
#
_symmetry.space_group_name_H-M   'P 1'
#
loop_
_entity.id
_entity.type
_entity.pdbx_description
1 polymer ?
#
loop_
_entity_poly.entity_id
_entity_poly.type
_entity_poly.pdbx_seq_one_letter_code
_entity_poly.pdbx_strand_id
1 'polypeptide(L)'
;MSRIRKLLATFYHAFFNFVLHSFKSINRKIKSKFPVWRMEEETAEHVHMAIKVFRWIILPLSLVYLFCMFFFFRENTLDSMLWGLAVYFYSNFLPDLPSIYRKKNKSSEARDLPWYKKYIILLLAPLLVWVLFSGIRLNWRTAETYHNFKSLTVYGTFLLTVSFFAFVKIPIEMGNLIEILVFPFYGLAGYLTHLKVDETW
;
A
#
# COMPACT_ATOMS: atom_id res chain seq x y z
N MET A 1 14.44 -1.08 31.57
CA MET A 1 13.85 -0.89 30.22
C MET A 1 13.37 -2.25 29.70
N SER A 2 12.06 -2.48 29.49
CA SER A 2 11.51 -3.84 29.29
C SER A 2 11.89 -4.46 27.93
N ARG A 3 11.97 -5.81 27.88
CA ARG A 3 12.30 -6.59 26.66
C ARG A 3 11.38 -6.26 25.47
N ILE A 4 10.11 -5.97 25.75
CA ILE A 4 9.09 -5.62 24.74
C ILE A 4 9.44 -4.30 24.04
N ARG A 5 9.88 -3.28 24.78
CA ARG A 5 10.27 -1.99 24.19
C ARG A 5 11.46 -2.12 23.25
N LYS A 6 12.45 -2.97 23.60
CA LYS A 6 13.60 -3.25 22.73
C LYS A 6 13.16 -3.96 21.45
N LEU A 7 12.31 -4.98 21.56
CA LEU A 7 11.81 -5.73 20.40
C LEU A 7 11.03 -4.83 19.43
N LEU A 8 10.16 -3.95 19.94
CA LEU A 8 9.43 -2.99 19.13
C LEU A 8 10.35 -1.99 18.41
N ALA A 9 11.38 -1.49 19.10
CA ALA A 9 12.37 -0.61 18.48
C ALA A 9 13.16 -1.33 17.38
N THR A 10 13.59 -2.57 17.61
CA THR A 10 14.27 -3.39 16.60
C THR A 10 13.39 -3.62 15.37
N PHE A 11 12.11 -3.95 15.58
CA PHE A 11 11.16 -4.14 14.49
C PHE A 11 10.95 -2.85 13.68
N TYR A 12 10.77 -1.72 14.37
CA TYR A 12 10.67 -0.40 13.75
C TYR A 12 11.87 -0.12 12.83
N HIS A 13 13.09 -0.29 13.35
CA HIS A 13 14.31 -0.04 12.57
C HIS A 13 14.46 -1.00 11.39
N ALA A 14 14.14 -2.28 11.58
CA ALA A 14 14.18 -3.26 10.50
C ALA A 14 13.20 -2.89 9.37
N PHE A 15 11.97 -2.51 9.73
CA PHE A 15 10.94 -2.12 8.77
C PHE A 15 11.32 -0.83 8.04
N PHE A 16 11.75 0.21 8.77
CA PHE A 16 12.25 1.46 8.18
C PHE A 16 13.38 1.19 7.18
N ASN A 17 14.39 0.41 7.58
CA ASN A 17 15.53 0.10 6.72
C ASN A 17 15.11 -0.70 5.48
N PHE A 18 14.15 -1.62 5.61
CA PHE A 18 13.61 -2.37 4.49
C PHE A 18 12.92 -1.47 3.46
N VAL A 19 12.04 -0.56 3.92
CA VAL A 19 11.33 0.38 3.06
C VAL A 19 12.33 1.33 2.38
N LEU A 20 13.23 1.93 3.15
CA LEU A 20 14.24 2.85 2.65
C LEU A 20 15.15 2.17 1.60
N HIS A 21 15.57 0.92 1.87
CA HIS A 21 16.39 0.16 0.93
C HIS A 21 15.65 -0.12 -0.38
N SER A 22 14.34 -0.39 -0.30
CA SER A 22 13.48 -0.60 -1.47
C SER A 22 13.42 0.66 -2.33
N PHE A 23 13.14 1.83 -1.73
CA PHE A 23 13.12 3.11 -2.45
C PHE A 23 14.49 3.50 -3.02
N LYS A 24 15.58 3.32 -2.26
CA LYS A 24 16.96 3.52 -2.75
C LYS A 24 17.26 2.65 -3.97
N SER A 25 16.84 1.38 -3.93
CA SER A 25 17.03 0.44 -5.04
C SER A 25 16.23 0.82 -6.28
N ILE A 26 14.97 1.22 -6.11
CA ILE A 26 14.12 1.76 -7.18
C ILE A 26 14.77 3.00 -7.78
N ASN A 27 15.13 4.00 -6.96
CA ASN A 27 15.73 5.26 -7.40
C ASN A 27 17.00 5.02 -8.23
N ARG A 28 17.86 4.09 -7.79
CA ARG A 28 19.06 3.66 -8.53
C ARG A 28 18.70 3.00 -9.86
N LYS A 29 17.73 2.07 -9.89
CA LYS A 29 17.32 1.39 -11.13
C LYS A 29 16.78 2.36 -12.18
N ILE A 30 16.00 3.36 -11.76
CA ILE A 30 15.41 4.35 -12.65
C ILE A 30 16.36 5.51 -12.98
N LYS A 31 17.57 5.53 -12.37
CA LYS A 31 18.58 6.61 -12.49
C LYS A 31 18.01 7.98 -12.09
N SER A 32 17.13 8.01 -11.10
CA SER A 32 16.58 9.26 -10.58
C SER A 32 17.61 9.95 -9.67
N LYS A 33 17.62 11.29 -9.72
CA LYS A 33 18.51 12.14 -8.92
C LYS A 33 17.88 12.58 -7.60
N PHE A 34 16.90 11.82 -7.10
CA PHE A 34 16.26 12.16 -5.83
C PHE A 34 17.26 11.97 -4.68
N PRO A 35 17.45 12.97 -3.81
CA PRO A 35 18.47 12.92 -2.79
C PRO A 35 18.11 11.92 -1.68
N VAL A 36 19.11 11.21 -1.16
CA VAL A 36 18.93 10.17 -0.15
C VAL A 36 18.37 10.73 1.16
N TRP A 37 18.84 11.90 1.61
CA TRP A 37 18.37 12.51 2.86
C TRP A 37 16.85 12.77 2.82
N ARG A 38 16.31 13.15 1.66
CA ARG A 38 14.88 13.39 1.50
C ARG A 38 14.08 12.09 1.52
N MET A 39 14.60 11.01 0.94
CA MET A 39 13.96 9.68 1.08
C MET A 39 13.95 9.22 2.52
N GLU A 40 15.00 9.53 3.29
CA GLU A 40 15.11 9.15 4.70
C GLU A 40 14.06 9.88 5.55
N GLU A 41 13.89 11.18 5.32
CA GLU A 41 12.84 12.00 5.94
C GLU A 41 11.43 11.48 5.60
N GLU A 42 11.12 11.36 4.30
CA GLU A 42 9.82 10.88 3.79
C GLU A 42 9.50 9.47 4.31
N THR A 43 10.47 8.55 4.23
CA THR A 43 10.30 7.18 4.77
C THR A 43 10.06 7.20 6.27
N ALA A 44 10.73 8.07 7.03
CA ALA A 44 10.57 8.14 8.48
C ALA A 44 9.17 8.62 8.86
N GLU A 45 8.65 9.62 8.16
CA GLU A 45 7.30 10.15 8.38
C GLU A 45 6.23 9.11 8.08
N HIS A 46 6.29 8.46 6.90
CA HIS A 46 5.34 7.42 6.52
C HIS A 46 5.41 6.20 7.44
N VAL A 47 6.61 5.72 7.78
CA VAL A 47 6.77 4.57 8.69
C VAL A 47 6.26 4.91 10.09
N HIS A 48 6.57 6.10 10.60
CA HIS A 48 6.11 6.54 11.91
C HIS A 48 4.57 6.57 11.97
N MET A 49 3.93 7.19 10.98
CA MET A 49 2.49 7.32 10.95
C MET A 49 1.80 5.98 10.70
N ALA A 50 2.33 5.15 9.80
CA ALA A 50 1.85 3.78 9.57
C ALA A 50 1.88 2.94 10.86
N ILE A 51 2.98 2.98 11.60
CA ILE A 51 3.09 2.22 12.86
C ILE A 51 2.16 2.79 13.94
N LYS A 52 1.98 4.11 13.99
CA LYS A 52 1.06 4.75 14.94
C LYS A 52 -0.39 4.33 14.67
N VAL A 53 -0.85 4.42 13.42
CA VAL A 53 -2.21 4.01 13.02
C VAL A 53 -2.38 2.50 13.16
N PHE A 54 -1.37 1.71 12.77
CA PHE A 54 -1.39 0.27 12.97
C PHE A 54 -1.62 -0.10 14.43
N ARG A 55 -0.82 0.45 15.35
CA ARG A 55 -0.88 0.10 16.77
C ARG A 55 -2.21 0.48 17.42
N TRP A 56 -2.74 1.66 17.10
CA TRP A 56 -3.88 2.23 17.81
C TRP A 56 -5.23 1.95 17.16
N ILE A 57 -5.26 1.62 15.87
CA ILE A 57 -6.51 1.46 15.12
C ILE A 57 -6.55 0.09 14.46
N ILE A 58 -5.61 -0.20 13.57
CA ILE A 58 -5.68 -1.41 12.72
C ILE A 58 -5.55 -2.67 13.55
N LEU A 59 -4.57 -2.75 14.45
CA LEU A 59 -4.33 -3.94 15.27
C LEU A 59 -5.52 -4.25 16.20
N PRO A 60 -6.07 -3.30 16.98
CA PRO A 60 -7.29 -3.54 17.75
C PRO A 60 -8.47 -4.00 16.89
N LEU A 61 -8.72 -3.35 15.75
CA LEU A 61 -9.80 -3.74 14.84
C LEU A 61 -9.57 -5.14 14.25
N SER A 62 -8.32 -5.50 13.95
CA SER A 62 -7.95 -6.83 13.46
C SER A 62 -8.26 -7.92 14.48
N LEU A 63 -7.95 -7.66 15.76
CA LEU A 63 -8.26 -8.59 16.85
C LEU A 63 -9.77 -8.74 17.03
N VAL A 64 -10.52 -7.63 17.02
CA VAL A 64 -11.99 -7.67 17.08
C VAL A 64 -12.56 -8.47 15.92
N TYR A 65 -12.10 -8.23 14.70
CA TYR A 65 -12.48 -8.99 13.51
C TYR A 65 -12.23 -10.49 13.70
N LEU A 66 -11.02 -10.88 14.08
CA LEU A 66 -10.65 -12.28 14.28
C LEU A 66 -11.54 -12.97 15.32
N PHE A 67 -11.77 -12.33 16.48
CA PHE A 67 -12.63 -12.89 17.52
C PHE A 67 -14.09 -12.96 17.09
N CYS A 68 -14.63 -11.93 16.44
CA CYS A 68 -16.01 -11.94 15.95
C CYS A 68 -16.22 -13.07 14.93
N MET A 69 -15.31 -13.25 13.99
CA MET A 69 -15.38 -14.33 13.00
C MET A 69 -15.32 -15.71 13.64
N PHE A 70 -14.41 -15.90 14.59
CA PHE A 70 -14.27 -17.17 15.29
C PHE A 70 -15.48 -17.51 16.16
N PHE A 71 -15.99 -16.56 16.95
CA PHE A 71 -17.08 -16.84 17.90
C PHE A 71 -18.46 -16.90 17.25
N PHE A 72 -18.78 -16.00 16.32
CA PHE A 72 -20.12 -15.92 15.74
C PHE A 72 -20.29 -16.80 14.49
N PHE A 73 -19.24 -16.92 13.68
CA PHE A 73 -19.30 -17.63 12.40
C PHE A 73 -18.52 -18.96 12.41
N ARG A 74 -17.73 -19.23 13.45
CA ARG A 74 -16.85 -20.41 13.55
C ARG A 74 -15.86 -20.52 12.38
N GLU A 75 -15.53 -19.37 11.80
CA GLU A 75 -14.59 -19.26 10.69
C GLU A 75 -13.21 -18.84 11.21
N ASN A 76 -12.15 -19.40 10.63
CA ASN A 76 -10.78 -18.99 10.90
C ASN A 76 -10.34 -18.01 9.80
N THR A 77 -10.28 -16.73 10.13
CA THR A 77 -9.93 -15.65 9.22
C THR A 77 -8.53 -15.09 9.45
N LEU A 78 -7.66 -15.88 10.08
CA LEU A 78 -6.30 -15.46 10.38
C LEU A 78 -5.52 -15.15 9.10
N ASP A 79 -5.72 -15.95 8.05
CA ASP A 79 -5.10 -15.77 6.75
C ASP A 79 -5.57 -14.49 6.06
N SER A 80 -6.89 -14.25 5.98
CA SER A 80 -7.45 -13.02 5.39
C SER A 80 -7.04 -11.77 6.20
N MET A 81 -6.96 -11.88 7.53
CA MET A 81 -6.42 -10.82 8.38
C MET A 81 -4.95 -10.53 8.07
N LEU A 82 -4.09 -11.56 7.99
CA LEU A 82 -2.66 -11.38 7.70
C LEU A 82 -2.43 -10.77 6.31
N TRP A 83 -3.19 -11.20 5.31
CA TRP A 83 -3.19 -10.58 3.98
C TRP A 83 -3.65 -9.13 4.02
N GLY A 84 -4.72 -8.84 4.77
CA GLY A 84 -5.18 -7.48 5.03
C GLY A 84 -4.10 -6.60 5.64
N LEU A 85 -3.40 -7.08 6.67
CA LEU A 85 -2.28 -6.35 7.29
C LEU A 85 -1.13 -6.08 6.31
N ALA A 86 -0.77 -7.06 5.47
CA ALA A 86 0.23 -6.86 4.43
C ALA A 86 -0.21 -5.76 3.45
N VAL A 87 -1.48 -5.78 3.03
CA VAL A 87 -2.08 -4.76 2.15
C VAL A 87 -2.14 -3.38 2.81
N TYR A 88 -2.39 -3.30 4.12
CA TYR A 88 -2.33 -2.04 4.87
C TYR A 88 -0.93 -1.40 4.76
N PHE A 89 0.13 -2.14 5.10
CA PHE A 89 1.48 -1.61 5.03
C PHE A 89 1.89 -1.28 3.60
N TYR A 90 1.51 -2.12 2.64
CA TYR A 90 1.77 -1.85 1.23
C TYR A 90 1.10 -0.56 0.75
N SER A 91 -0.17 -0.38 1.09
CA SER A 91 -0.96 0.79 0.68
C SER A 91 -0.43 2.10 1.25
N ASN A 92 0.32 2.07 2.35
CA ASN A 92 0.98 3.25 2.92
C ASN A 92 2.10 3.82 2.02
N PHE A 93 2.64 3.02 1.10
CA PHE A 93 3.72 3.43 0.19
C PHE A 93 3.31 3.34 -1.27
N LEU A 94 2.10 2.86 -1.53
CA LEU A 94 1.58 2.64 -2.87
C LEU A 94 1.56 3.93 -3.72
N PRO A 95 1.13 5.10 -3.21
CA PRO A 95 1.04 6.30 -4.04
C PRO A 95 2.42 6.81 -4.52
N ASP A 96 3.49 6.45 -3.82
CA ASP A 96 4.88 6.79 -4.19
C ASP A 96 5.47 5.89 -5.24
N LEU A 97 5.05 4.62 -5.33
CA LEU A 97 5.61 3.67 -6.30
C LEU A 97 5.42 4.15 -7.77
N PRO A 98 4.24 4.68 -8.17
CA PRO A 98 4.05 5.29 -9.47
C PRO A 98 4.96 6.48 -9.80
N SER A 99 5.64 7.10 -8.82
CA SER A 99 6.54 8.25 -9.06
C SER A 99 7.65 7.92 -10.06
N ILE A 100 8.03 6.64 -10.18
CA ILE A 100 8.94 6.09 -11.21
C ILE A 100 8.52 6.53 -12.63
N TYR A 101 7.22 6.53 -12.88
CA TYR A 101 6.59 6.82 -14.17
C TYR A 101 6.13 8.27 -14.27
N ARG A 102 6.43 9.13 -13.29
CA ARG A 102 6.06 10.54 -13.32
C ARG A 102 6.85 11.30 -14.40
N LYS A 103 6.20 12.25 -15.08
CA LYS A 103 6.86 13.22 -15.98
C LYS A 103 7.59 14.28 -15.15
N LYS A 104 8.85 14.58 -15.50
CA LYS A 104 9.68 15.59 -14.82
C LYS A 104 9.28 17.03 -15.18
N ASN A 105 8.88 17.27 -16.42
CA ASN A 105 8.39 18.55 -16.92
C ASN A 105 7.00 18.37 -17.55
N LYS A 106 6.04 19.26 -17.24
CA LYS A 106 4.74 19.32 -17.92
C LYS A 106 4.84 19.83 -19.37
N SER A 107 6.00 20.38 -19.76
CA SER A 107 6.18 21.25 -20.93
C SER A 107 6.78 20.58 -22.17
N SER A 108 6.43 19.34 -22.51
CA SER A 108 6.83 18.80 -23.82
C SER A 108 5.77 17.88 -24.39
N GLU A 109 5.48 18.08 -25.67
CA GLU A 109 4.52 17.54 -26.63
C GLU A 109 4.24 16.01 -26.62
N ALA A 110 4.80 15.26 -25.67
CA ALA A 110 4.47 13.86 -25.46
C ALA A 110 3.06 13.72 -24.89
N ARG A 111 2.15 13.15 -25.70
CA ARG A 111 0.78 12.78 -25.30
C ARG A 111 0.80 12.09 -23.94
N ASP A 112 -0.14 12.47 -23.09
CA ASP A 112 -0.31 11.81 -21.80
C ASP A 112 -0.74 10.36 -22.01
N LEU A 113 -0.47 9.51 -21.02
CA LEU A 113 -0.90 8.12 -21.11
C LEU A 113 -2.44 8.03 -21.12
N PRO A 114 -3.01 7.09 -21.90
CA PRO A 114 -4.42 6.74 -21.76
C PRO A 114 -4.77 6.41 -20.30
N TRP A 115 -5.99 6.76 -19.88
CA TRP A 115 -6.44 6.61 -18.49
C TRP A 115 -6.22 5.19 -17.93
N TYR A 116 -6.45 4.15 -18.73
CA TYR A 116 -6.27 2.76 -18.28
C TYR A 116 -4.81 2.43 -17.96
N LYS A 117 -3.84 2.94 -18.74
CA LYS A 117 -2.40 2.77 -18.47
C LYS A 117 -2.00 3.50 -17.19
N LYS A 118 -2.59 4.68 -16.93
CA LYS A 118 -2.37 5.40 -15.67
C LYS A 118 -2.80 4.54 -14.49
N TYR A 119 -4.00 3.97 -14.51
CA TYR A 119 -4.44 3.17 -13.36
C TYR A 119 -3.76 1.80 -13.28
N ILE A 120 -3.32 1.20 -14.38
CA ILE A 120 -2.43 0.01 -14.32
C ILE A 120 -1.17 0.30 -13.51
N ILE A 121 -0.59 1.51 -13.63
CA ILE A 121 0.59 1.90 -12.86
C ILE A 121 0.32 1.84 -11.36
N LEU A 122 -0.84 2.31 -10.92
CA LEU A 122 -1.25 2.27 -9.51
C LEU A 122 -1.60 0.84 -9.07
N LEU A 123 -2.53 0.20 -9.78
CA LEU A 123 -3.15 -1.06 -9.36
C LEU A 123 -2.18 -2.25 -9.44
N LEU A 124 -1.24 -2.23 -10.38
CA LEU A 124 -0.26 -3.29 -10.61
C LEU A 124 1.17 -2.85 -10.33
N ALA A 125 1.37 -1.84 -9.48
CA ALA A 125 2.68 -1.36 -9.06
C ALA A 125 3.66 -2.48 -8.64
N PRO A 126 3.28 -3.56 -7.91
CA PRO A 126 4.22 -4.62 -7.55
C PRO A 126 4.78 -5.35 -8.78
N LEU A 127 3.90 -5.66 -9.75
CA LEU A 127 4.29 -6.30 -11.01
C LEU A 127 5.19 -5.37 -11.82
N LEU A 128 4.92 -4.06 -11.82
CA LEU A 128 5.73 -3.09 -12.54
C LEU A 128 7.10 -2.88 -11.90
N VAL A 129 7.19 -2.92 -10.58
CA VAL A 129 8.47 -2.96 -9.86
C VAL A 129 9.22 -4.25 -10.23
N TRP A 130 8.57 -5.40 -10.23
CA TRP A 130 9.19 -6.66 -10.67
C TRP A 130 9.75 -6.58 -12.09
N VAL A 131 8.96 -6.07 -13.05
CA VAL A 131 9.35 -5.86 -14.44
C VAL A 131 10.59 -4.95 -14.54
N LEU A 132 10.62 -3.86 -13.76
CA LEU A 132 11.78 -2.95 -13.67
C LEU A 132 13.04 -3.68 -13.19
N PHE A 133 12.92 -4.52 -12.16
CA PHE A 133 14.05 -5.30 -11.62
C PHE A 133 14.49 -6.43 -12.56
N SER A 134 13.58 -6.93 -13.41
CA SER A 134 13.87 -7.87 -14.49
C SER A 134 14.61 -7.22 -15.68
N GLY A 135 14.90 -5.92 -15.60
CA GLY A 135 15.63 -5.18 -16.63
C GLY A 135 14.76 -4.58 -17.73
N ILE A 136 13.46 -4.85 -17.72
CA ILE A 136 12.51 -4.32 -18.70
C ILE A 136 12.07 -2.92 -18.26
N ARG A 137 12.31 -1.91 -19.10
CA ARG A 137 11.90 -0.52 -18.83
C ARG A 137 10.73 -0.14 -19.71
N LEU A 138 9.56 0.01 -19.10
CA LEU A 138 8.40 0.55 -19.80
C LEU A 138 8.59 2.06 -20.00
N ASN A 139 8.52 2.53 -21.24
CA ASN A 139 8.58 3.96 -21.55
C ASN A 139 7.21 4.64 -21.28
N TRP A 140 6.65 4.40 -20.11
CA TRP A 140 5.38 4.94 -19.67
C TRP A 140 5.65 6.19 -18.84
N ARG A 141 4.99 7.30 -19.19
CA ARG A 141 5.14 8.58 -18.49
C ARG A 141 3.78 9.22 -18.28
N THR A 142 3.42 9.49 -17.03
CA THR A 142 2.13 10.10 -16.63
C THR A 142 2.36 11.40 -15.87
N ALA A 143 1.42 12.35 -16.01
CA ALA A 143 1.35 13.54 -15.17
C ALA A 143 0.52 13.31 -13.88
N GLU A 144 -0.15 12.16 -13.76
CA GLU A 144 -0.99 11.81 -12.61
C GLU A 144 -0.16 11.68 -11.34
N THR A 145 -0.64 12.27 -10.24
CA THR A 145 0.07 12.20 -8.96
C THR A 145 -0.46 11.12 -8.03
N TYR A 146 -1.60 10.48 -8.24
CA TYR A 146 -2.20 9.44 -7.36
C TYR A 146 -2.43 9.81 -5.87
N HIS A 147 -1.86 10.90 -5.36
CA HIS A 147 -2.08 11.44 -4.02
C HIS A 147 -3.43 12.17 -3.96
N ASN A 148 -4.54 11.46 -4.20
CA ASN A 148 -5.89 12.01 -4.21
C ASN A 148 -6.98 10.96 -3.96
N PHE A 149 -8.16 11.42 -3.54
CA PHE A 149 -9.33 10.58 -3.30
C PHE A 149 -9.83 9.84 -4.55
N LYS A 150 -9.65 10.40 -5.74
CA LYS A 150 -10.05 9.70 -6.98
C LYS A 150 -9.28 8.40 -7.14
N SER A 151 -7.96 8.43 -6.90
CA SER A 151 -7.09 7.27 -6.99
C SER A 151 -7.34 6.29 -5.85
N LEU A 152 -7.64 6.80 -4.65
CA LEU A 152 -8.12 5.99 -3.52
C LEU A 152 -9.38 5.21 -3.89
N THR A 153 -10.38 5.85 -4.50
CA THR A 153 -11.63 5.18 -4.91
C THR A 153 -11.37 4.11 -5.96
N VAL A 154 -10.57 4.39 -6.99
CA VAL A 154 -10.20 3.39 -8.00
C VAL A 154 -9.47 2.21 -7.38
N TYR A 155 -8.55 2.48 -6.45
CA TYR A 155 -7.82 1.44 -5.72
C TYR A 155 -8.75 0.63 -4.80
N GLY A 156 -9.69 1.27 -4.12
CA GLY A 156 -10.71 0.60 -3.29
C GLY A 156 -11.58 -0.36 -4.08
N THR A 157 -12.08 0.07 -5.25
CA THR A 157 -12.85 -0.80 -6.15
C THR A 157 -12.02 -1.98 -6.64
N PHE A 158 -10.75 -1.75 -6.95
CA PHE A 158 -9.82 -2.81 -7.32
C PHE A 158 -9.62 -3.81 -6.19
N LEU A 159 -9.37 -3.36 -4.97
CA LEU A 159 -9.23 -4.22 -3.80
C LEU A 159 -10.50 -5.01 -3.51
N LEU A 160 -11.68 -4.39 -3.66
CA LEU A 160 -12.95 -5.10 -3.50
C LEU A 160 -13.11 -6.20 -4.54
N THR A 161 -12.71 -5.94 -5.78
CA THR A 161 -12.74 -6.93 -6.87
C THR A 161 -11.78 -8.09 -6.57
N VAL A 162 -10.53 -7.79 -6.16
CA VAL A 162 -9.54 -8.80 -5.78
C VAL A 162 -10.03 -9.63 -4.59
N SER A 163 -10.57 -8.96 -3.57
CA SER A 163 -11.11 -9.58 -2.37
C SER A 163 -12.27 -10.52 -2.69
N PHE A 164 -13.20 -10.07 -3.53
CA PHE A 164 -14.30 -10.90 -4.00
C PHE A 164 -13.78 -12.19 -4.64
N PHE A 165 -12.85 -12.11 -5.58
CA PHE A 165 -12.30 -13.32 -6.20
C PHE A 165 -11.47 -14.19 -5.25
N ALA A 166 -10.80 -13.59 -4.26
CA ALA A 166 -9.97 -14.32 -3.31
C ALA A 166 -10.79 -15.08 -2.25
N PHE A 167 -11.91 -14.51 -1.80
CA PHE A 167 -12.64 -15.00 -0.62
C PHE A 167 -14.08 -15.45 -0.91
N VAL A 168 -14.57 -15.33 -2.15
CA VAL A 168 -15.91 -15.82 -2.49
C VAL A 168 -16.00 -17.34 -2.29
N LYS A 169 -17.01 -17.76 -1.52
CA LYS A 169 -17.44 -19.16 -1.42
C LYS A 169 -18.91 -19.22 -1.81
N ILE A 170 -19.32 -20.32 -2.45
CA ILE A 170 -20.70 -20.54 -2.89
C ILE A 170 -21.25 -21.76 -2.12
N PRO A 171 -22.40 -21.64 -1.42
CA PRO A 171 -23.23 -20.44 -1.30
C PRO A 171 -22.54 -19.33 -0.49
N ILE A 172 -22.89 -18.07 -0.80
CA ILE A 172 -22.35 -16.91 -0.08
C ILE A 172 -22.99 -16.87 1.31
N GLU A 173 -22.14 -16.92 2.33
CA GLU A 173 -22.53 -16.79 3.74
C GLU A 173 -22.09 -15.43 4.29
N MET A 174 -22.69 -15.00 5.39
CA MET A 174 -22.36 -13.71 6.01
C MET A 174 -20.90 -13.60 6.42
N GLY A 175 -20.29 -14.71 6.88
CA GLY A 175 -18.86 -14.73 7.22
C GLY A 175 -17.98 -14.39 6.01
N ASN A 176 -18.20 -15.08 4.90
CA ASN A 176 -17.55 -14.80 3.61
C ASN A 176 -17.74 -13.36 3.14
N LEU A 177 -18.94 -12.79 3.30
CA LEU A 177 -19.20 -11.38 2.95
C LEU A 177 -18.35 -10.42 3.79
N ILE A 178 -18.21 -10.69 5.10
CA ILE A 178 -17.37 -9.88 6.00
C ILE A 178 -15.91 -9.96 5.57
N GLU A 179 -15.38 -11.16 5.27
CA GLU A 179 -14.01 -11.32 4.77
C GLU A 179 -13.77 -10.46 3.51
N ILE A 180 -14.72 -10.52 2.56
CA ILE A 180 -14.66 -9.76 1.31
C ILE A 180 -14.58 -8.24 1.57
N LEU A 181 -15.32 -7.74 2.55
CA LEU A 181 -15.40 -6.29 2.85
C LEU A 181 -14.27 -5.78 3.75
N VAL A 182 -13.74 -6.62 4.63
CA VAL A 182 -12.68 -6.26 5.58
C VAL A 182 -11.33 -6.10 4.87
N PHE A 183 -11.06 -6.89 3.82
CA PHE A 183 -9.79 -6.78 3.10
C PHE A 183 -9.57 -5.41 2.44
N PRO A 184 -10.51 -4.84 1.67
CA PRO A 184 -10.40 -3.48 1.15
C PRO A 184 -10.25 -2.41 2.23
N PHE A 185 -10.87 -2.61 3.39
CA PHE A 185 -10.75 -1.67 4.51
C PHE A 185 -9.29 -1.47 4.95
N TYR A 186 -8.51 -2.55 5.04
CA TYR A 186 -7.08 -2.44 5.35
C TYR A 186 -6.30 -1.60 4.33
N GLY A 187 -6.53 -1.85 3.04
CA GLY A 187 -5.83 -1.12 1.98
C GLY A 187 -6.23 0.35 1.92
N LEU A 188 -7.54 0.63 2.03
CA LEU A 188 -8.04 2.00 2.12
C LEU A 188 -7.48 2.74 3.33
N ALA A 189 -7.44 2.09 4.49
CA ALA A 189 -6.85 2.68 5.69
C ALA A 189 -5.36 2.98 5.53
N GLY A 190 -4.61 2.09 4.85
CA GLY A 190 -3.19 2.32 4.56
C GLY A 190 -2.97 3.49 3.60
N TYR A 191 -3.77 3.56 2.54
CA TYR A 191 -3.72 4.66 1.57
C TYR A 191 -4.14 6.00 2.21
N LEU A 192 -5.20 6.00 3.02
CA LEU A 192 -5.58 7.19 3.79
C LEU A 192 -4.46 7.59 4.76
N THR A 193 -3.80 6.64 5.41
CA THR A 193 -2.66 6.95 6.29
C THR A 193 -1.53 7.62 5.50
N HIS A 194 -1.23 7.13 4.29
CA HIS A 194 -0.28 7.76 3.39
C HIS A 194 -0.68 9.21 3.07
N LEU A 195 -1.91 9.42 2.59
CA LEU A 195 -2.39 10.77 2.29
C LEU A 195 -2.21 11.68 3.52
N LYS A 196 -2.33 11.16 4.75
CA LYS A 196 -2.25 11.94 6.02
C LYS A 196 -0.93 12.61 6.19
N VAL A 197 0.11 11.89 5.85
CA VAL A 197 1.48 12.36 5.92
C VAL A 197 1.69 13.44 4.87
N ASP A 198 1.17 13.24 3.66
CA ASP A 198 1.34 14.17 2.54
C ASP A 198 0.50 15.45 2.61
N GLU A 199 -0.39 15.58 3.60
CA GLU A 199 -1.32 16.71 3.74
C GLU A 199 -2.22 16.97 2.51
N THR A 200 -2.34 16.03 1.58
CA THR A 200 -3.13 16.17 0.33
C THR A 200 -4.62 15.80 0.50
N TRP A 201 -5.28 16.32 1.54
CA TRP A 201 -6.68 16.02 1.89
C TRP A 201 -7.62 17.11 1.40
#